data_AF-A0A2S9GKP8-F1
#
_entry.id   AF-A0A2S9GKP8-F1
#
_cell.length_a   1.000
_cell.length_b   1.000
_cell.length_c   1.000
_cell.angle_alpha   90.00
_cell.angle_beta   90.00
_cell.angle_gamma   90.00
#
_symmetry.space_group_name_H-M   'P 1'
#
loop_
_entity.id
_entity.type
_entity.pdbx_description
1 polymer ?
#
loop_
_entity_poly.entity_id
_entity_poly.type
_entity_poly.pdbx_seq_one_letter_code
_entity_poly.pdbx_strand_id
1 'polypeptide(L)' 'ESCTDAVFDLISHDSGLEPHRARMIAVGLVSVSVDSARYWLNNDRPVDKDDAVEGTVAFIWGGLSHVPLTRS' A
#
# COMPACT_ATOMS: atom_id res chain seq x y z
N GLU A 1 -8.11 -5.60 -12.42
CA GLU A 1 -9.24 -6.07 -11.58
C GLU A 1 -8.84 -7.21 -10.65
N SER A 2 -8.31 -8.34 -11.14
CA SER A 2 -8.00 -9.52 -10.30
C SER A 2 -7.23 -9.26 -8.99
N CYS A 3 -6.24 -8.36 -8.96
CA CYS A 3 -5.51 -8.07 -7.71
C CYS A 3 -6.37 -7.33 -6.67
N THR A 4 -7.19 -6.37 -7.09
CA THR A 4 -8.10 -5.64 -6.20
C THR A 4 -9.18 -6.56 -5.63
N ASP A 5 -9.70 -7.49 -6.43
CA ASP A 5 -10.71 -8.44 -5.96
C ASP A 5 -10.12 -9.41 -4.93
N ALA A 6 -8.93 -9.94 -5.17
CA ALA A 6 -8.24 -10.80 -4.20
C ALA A 6 -7.95 -10.09 -2.86
N VAL A 7 -7.52 -8.81 -2.92
CA VAL A 7 -7.30 -8.00 -1.71
C VAL A 7 -8.62 -7.70 -1.01
N PHE A 8 -9.68 -7.41 -1.77
CA PHE A 8 -11.02 -7.17 -1.22
C PHE A 8 -11.55 -8.39 -0.47
N ASP A 9 -11.40 -9.60 -1.02
CA ASP A 9 -11.86 -10.83 -0.38
C ASP A 9 -11.19 -11.02 0.99
N LEU A 10 -9.88 -10.81 1.06
CA LEU A 10 -9.13 -10.89 2.32
C LEU A 10 -9.59 -9.85 3.35
N ILE A 11 -9.70 -8.58 2.93
CA ILE A 11 -10.11 -7.49 3.84
C ILE A 11 -11.54 -7.75 4.35
N SER A 12 -12.45 -8.14 3.46
CA SER A 12 -13.86 -8.35 3.84
C SER A 12 -14.02 -9.51 4.81
N HIS A 13 -13.24 -10.58 4.65
CA HIS A 13 -13.26 -11.74 5.54
C HIS A 13 -12.71 -11.41 6.94
N ASP A 14 -11.61 -10.66 7.02
CA ASP A 14 -10.86 -10.51 8.29
C ASP A 14 -11.25 -9.26 9.11
N SER A 15 -11.89 -8.26 8.50
CA SER A 15 -12.11 -6.95 9.14
C SER A 15 -13.52 -6.69 9.68
N GLY A 16 -14.53 -7.44 9.21
CA GLY A 16 -15.94 -7.18 9.52
C GLY A 16 -16.47 -5.84 8.96
N LEU A 17 -15.74 -5.19 8.05
CA LEU A 17 -16.16 -3.94 7.42
C LEU A 17 -17.32 -4.18 6.45
N GLU A 18 -18.12 -3.14 6.26
CA GLU A 18 -19.14 -3.11 5.21
C GLU A 18 -18.47 -3.24 3.81
N PRO A 19 -19.08 -3.98 2.85
CA PRO A 19 -18.44 -4.32 1.57
C PRO A 19 -17.91 -3.13 0.76
N HIS A 20 -18.65 -2.02 0.65
CA HIS A 20 -18.17 -0.85 -0.09
C HIS A 20 -16.96 -0.21 0.59
N ARG A 21 -16.94 -0.16 1.93
CA ARG A 21 -15.77 0.29 2.69
C ARG A 21 -14.56 -0.63 2.49
N ALA A 22 -14.75 -1.94 2.56
CA ALA A 22 -13.69 -2.91 2.32
C ALA A 22 -13.13 -2.78 0.89
N ARG A 23 -14.00 -2.61 -0.11
CA ARG A 23 -13.58 -2.43 -1.51
C ARG A 23 -12.84 -1.11 -1.73
N MET A 24 -13.26 -0.03 -1.07
CA MET A 24 -12.54 1.25 -1.13
C MET A 24 -11.11 1.12 -0.57
N ILE A 25 -10.93 0.41 0.54
CA ILE A 25 -9.60 0.15 1.11
C ILE A 25 -8.77 -0.73 0.18
N ALA A 26 -9.35 -1.79 -0.40
CA ALA A 26 -8.66 -2.67 -1.35
C ALA A 26 -8.16 -1.90 -2.58
N VAL A 27 -9.00 -1.03 -3.15
CA VAL A 27 -8.61 -0.15 -4.27
C VAL A 27 -7.43 0.75 -3.87
N GLY A 28 -7.49 1.38 -2.69
CA GLY A 28 -6.42 2.23 -2.18
C GLY A 28 -5.10 1.47 -1.99
N LEU A 29 -5.15 0.28 -1.37
CA LEU A 29 -3.99 -0.57 -1.11
C LEU A 29 -3.25 -0.94 -2.41
N VAL A 30 -4.00 -1.38 -3.42
CA VAL A 30 -3.46 -1.77 -4.72
C VAL A 30 -2.89 -0.55 -5.43
N SER A 31 -3.60 0.59 -5.39
CA SER A 31 -3.17 1.81 -6.07
C SER A 31 -1.86 2.35 -5.50
N VAL A 32 -1.74 2.43 -4.16
CA VAL A 32 -0.49 2.83 -3.48
C VAL A 32 0.66 1.90 -3.84
N SER A 33 0.43 0.59 -3.82
CA SER A 33 1.47 -0.39 -4.17
C SER A 33 1.98 -0.20 -5.60
N VAL A 34 1.06 -0.01 -6.56
CA VAL A 34 1.39 0.19 -7.97
C VAL A 34 2.10 1.52 -8.20
N ASP A 35 1.61 2.61 -7.60
CA ASP A 35 2.17 3.94 -7.82
C ASP A 35 3.54 4.10 -7.15
N SER A 36 3.77 3.50 -5.97
CA SER A 36 5.12 3.39 -5.37
C SER A 36 6.09 2.63 -6.28
N ALA A 37 5.67 1.49 -6.84
CA ALA A 37 6.51 0.70 -7.74
C ALA A 37 6.79 1.44 -9.06
N ARG A 38 5.80 2.16 -9.62
CA ARG A 38 5.97 3.00 -10.81
C ARG A 38 6.94 4.13 -10.56
N TYR A 39 6.83 4.82 -9.41
CA TYR A 39 7.79 5.84 -9.04
C TYR A 39 9.20 5.26 -9.00
N TRP A 40 9.40 4.14 -8.30
CA TRP A 40 10.71 3.48 -8.21
C TRP A 40 11.27 3.08 -9.60
N LEU A 41 10.45 2.47 -10.47
CA LEU A 41 10.86 2.08 -11.81
C LEU A 41 11.17 3.25 -12.74
N ASN A 42 10.32 4.29 -12.72
CA ASN A 42 10.43 5.44 -13.62
C ASN A 42 11.57 6.40 -13.23
N ASN A 43 12.14 6.25 -12.04
CA ASN A 43 13.26 7.05 -11.54
C ASN A 43 14.55 6.20 -11.44
N ASP A 44 14.72 5.25 -12.35
CA ASP A 44 15.91 4.40 -12.47
C ASP A 44 16.29 3.62 -11.20
N ARG A 45 15.28 3.21 -10.42
CA ARG A 45 15.45 2.40 -9.21
C ARG A 45 16.39 3.08 -8.19
N PRO A 46 15.98 4.25 -7.65
CA PRO A 46 16.88 5.15 -6.91
C PRO A 46 17.31 4.62 -5.53
N VAL A 47 16.68 3.56 -5.06
CA VAL A 47 17.02 2.81 -3.84
C VAL A 47 16.97 1.31 -4.14
N ASP A 48 17.58 0.49 -3.29
CA ASP A 48 17.50 -0.96 -3.44
C ASP A 48 16.04 -1.44 -3.43
N LYS A 49 15.80 -2.54 -4.14
CA LYS A 49 14.44 -3.08 -4.30
C LYS A 49 13.82 -3.43 -2.94
N ASP A 50 14.61 -4.04 -2.06
CA ASP A 50 14.12 -4.47 -0.75
C ASP A 50 13.76 -3.25 0.12
N ASP A 51 14.56 -2.19 0.09
CA ASP A 51 14.24 -0.92 0.76
C ASP A 51 12.95 -0.29 0.22
N ALA A 52 12.75 -0.30 -1.10
CA ALA A 52 11.52 0.22 -1.72
C ALA A 52 10.28 -0.59 -1.29
N VAL A 53 10.41 -1.91 -1.19
CA VAL A 53 9.35 -2.81 -0.71
C VAL A 53 9.06 -2.55 0.76
N GLU A 54 10.09 -2.54 1.62
CA GLU A 54 9.95 -2.31 3.06
C GLU A 54 9.31 -0.96 3.35
N GLY A 55 9.76 0.11 2.69
CA GLY A 55 9.18 1.45 2.83
C GLY A 55 7.70 1.50 2.43
N THR A 56 7.34 0.83 1.33
CA THR A 56 5.94 0.76 0.87
C THR A 56 5.06 -0.01 1.85
N VAL A 57 5.53 -1.16 2.36
CA VAL A 57 4.80 -1.97 3.35
C VAL A 57 4.63 -1.23 4.66
N ALA A 58 5.70 -0.59 5.17
CA ALA A 58 5.64 0.19 6.39
C ALA A 58 4.63 1.35 6.28
N PHE A 59 4.62 2.06 5.14
CA PHE A 59 3.65 3.13 4.89
C PHE A 59 2.20 2.60 4.83
N ILE A 60 1.98 1.49 4.12
CA ILE A 60 0.65 0.88 4.00
C ILE A 60 0.11 0.44 5.37
N TRP A 61 0.98 -0.11 6.23
CA TRP A 61 0.57 -0.63 7.53
C TRP A 61 0.42 0.46 8.60
N GLY A 62 1.39 1.38 8.66
CA GLY A 62 1.43 2.43 9.68
C GLY A 62 0.70 3.72 9.28
N GLY A 63 0.45 3.93 7.99
CA GLY A 63 0.00 5.22 7.47
C GLY A 63 0.98 6.36 7.76
N LEU A 64 0.53 7.59 7.49
CA LEU A 64 1.35 8.79 7.72
C LEU A 64 1.71 9.01 9.21
N SER A 65 0.96 8.44 10.14
CA SER A 65 1.23 8.59 11.58
C SER A 65 2.51 7.90 12.05
N HIS A 66 3.06 6.98 11.25
CA HIS A 66 4.28 6.23 11.56
C HIS A 66 5.48 6.63 10.68
N VAL A 67 5.35 7.66 9.84
CA VAL A 67 6.48 8.18 9.07
C VAL A 67 7.45 8.89 10.03
N PRO A 68 8.76 8.56 10.01
CA PRO A 68 9.74 9.21 10.88
C PRO A 68 9.73 10.73 10.71
N LEU A 69 9.48 11.44 11.81
CA LEU A 69 9.59 12.89 11.86
C LEU A 69 11.06 13.24 12.15
N THR A 70 11.70 13.99 11.26
CA THR A 70 12.93 14.70 11.62
C THR A 70 12.55 15.80 12.61
N ARG A 71 12.85 15.60 13.90
CA ARG A 71 12.88 16.72 14.85
C ARG A 71 14.07 17.59 14.46
N SER A 72 13.78 18.77 13.92
CA SER A 72 14.71 19.90 13.86
C SER A 72 15.01 20.43 15.26
#